data_AF-X0YBF8-F1
#
_entry.id   AF-X0YBF8-F1
#
_cell.length_a   1.000
_cell.length_b   1.000
_cell.length_c   1.000
_cell.angle_alpha   90.00
_cell.angle_beta   90.00
_cell.angle_gamma   90.00
#
_symmetry.space_group_name_H-M   'P 1'
#
loop_
_entity.id
_entity.type
_entity.pdbx_description
1 polymer ?
#
loop_
_entity_poly.entity_id
_entity_poly.type
_entity_poly.pdbx_seq_one_letter_code
_entity_poly.pdbx_strand_id
1 'polypeptide(L)'
;TKLNKILVVVFVIALSMGVAIGQDDAPTGWSFGGVPAIAYNSDTGFLYGAILDIYNYGDGSKYPDYMYTTRLTWTRTTKGSGENIIFFDSKYLLPYDVRITAEAAYLTEQALPFYGFNGDNNPAHEIEDDDAYKSRIYYRHERNIAKFTTDFQKNLFIPNLRGILGLAYYKTEVATVDTAKLNDGKDAEDRLPEVTIMYDDYVTRGAISADEAAGGNTNYVKLGLVYDSRD
;
A
#
# COMPACT_ATOMS: atom_id res chain seq x y z
N THR A 1 -7.93 -32.39 -21.75
CA THR A 1 -6.58 -32.66 -22.28
C THR A 1 -5.73 -31.44 -22.01
N LYS A 2 -4.59 -31.61 -21.31
CA LYS A 2 -3.58 -30.61 -20.90
C LYS A 2 -4.06 -29.44 -20.02
N LEU A 3 -4.02 -29.68 -18.71
CA LEU A 3 -4.06 -28.66 -17.65
C LEU A 3 -2.70 -27.92 -17.65
N ASN A 4 -2.63 -26.72 -18.24
CA ASN A 4 -1.44 -25.88 -18.15
C ASN A 4 -1.37 -25.29 -16.73
N LYS A 5 -0.49 -25.85 -15.91
CA LYS A 5 -0.13 -25.30 -14.60
C LYS A 5 0.63 -24.01 -14.82
N ILE A 6 0.00 -22.86 -14.60
CA ILE A 6 0.69 -21.56 -14.55
C ILE A 6 1.54 -21.57 -13.28
N LEU A 7 2.84 -21.78 -13.47
CA LEU A 7 3.86 -21.64 -12.45
C LEU A 7 4.08 -20.14 -12.20
N VAL A 8 3.49 -19.60 -11.14
CA VAL A 8 3.80 -18.24 -10.66
C VAL A 8 5.16 -18.31 -9.99
N VAL A 9 6.23 -18.01 -10.74
CA VAL A 9 7.57 -17.84 -10.18
C VAL A 9 7.70 -16.39 -9.71
N VAL A 10 7.49 -16.16 -8.42
CA VAL A 10 7.85 -14.89 -7.77
C VAL A 10 9.35 -14.92 -7.48
N PHE A 11 10.17 -14.36 -8.37
CA PHE A 11 11.57 -14.05 -8.07
C PHE A 11 11.62 -12.69 -7.36
N VAL A 12 11.56 -12.69 -6.03
CA VAL A 12 11.98 -11.53 -5.24
C VAL A 12 13.48 -11.69 -5.00
N ILE A 13 14.29 -11.12 -5.89
CA ILE A 13 15.71 -10.90 -5.60
C ILE A 13 15.78 -9.60 -4.82
N ALA A 14 15.62 -9.69 -3.50
CA ALA A 14 15.98 -8.61 -2.59
C ALA A 14 17.51 -8.56 -2.51
N LEU A 15 18.14 -7.87 -3.46
CA LEU A 15 19.58 -7.62 -3.42
C LEU A 15 19.82 -6.46 -2.44
N SER A 16 19.84 -6.78 -1.15
CA SER A 16 20.30 -5.84 -0.13
C SER A 16 21.80 -5.65 -0.30
N MET A 17 22.21 -4.55 -0.93
CA MET A 17 23.58 -4.06 -0.76
C MET A 17 23.69 -3.46 0.65
N GLY A 18 23.74 -4.32 1.66
CA GLY A 18 24.15 -3.95 3.00
C GLY A 18 25.67 -3.86 3.02
N VAL A 19 26.21 -2.65 2.89
CA VAL A 19 27.58 -2.40 3.35
C VAL A 19 27.52 -2.38 4.87
N ALA A 20 27.63 -3.55 5.49
CA ALA A 20 27.88 -3.66 6.92
C ALA A 20 29.37 -3.36 7.16
N ILE A 21 29.71 -2.08 7.32
CA ILE A 21 30.95 -1.73 8.01
C ILE A 21 30.67 -2.02 9.49
N GLY A 22 31.19 -3.15 9.97
CA GLY A 22 31.25 -3.43 11.39
C GLY A 22 32.09 -2.34 12.05
N GLN A 23 31.43 -1.46 12.80
CA GLN A 23 32.06 -0.46 13.64
C GLN A 23 31.64 -0.77 15.08
N ASP A 24 32.62 -1.05 15.95
CA ASP A 24 32.40 -1.41 17.36
C ASP A 24 31.79 -0.25 18.18
N ASP A 25 31.69 0.95 17.60
CA ASP A 25 31.12 2.14 18.22
C ASP A 25 29.63 2.33 17.83
N ALA A 26 28.83 2.80 18.78
CA ALA A 26 27.44 3.14 18.53
C ALA A 26 27.33 4.15 17.37
N PRO A 27 26.49 3.90 16.35
CA PRO A 27 26.31 4.83 15.24
C PRO A 27 25.83 6.19 15.74
N THR A 28 26.41 7.25 15.19
CA THR A 28 26.06 8.64 15.47
C THR A 28 25.65 9.36 14.19
N GLY A 29 24.92 10.47 14.32
CA GLY A 29 24.50 11.29 13.19
C GLY A 29 23.52 10.59 12.26
N TRP A 30 23.68 10.82 10.96
CA TRP A 30 22.76 10.31 9.93
C TRP A 30 23.25 9.00 9.34
N SER A 31 22.31 8.07 9.14
CA SER A 31 22.52 6.81 8.43
C SER A 31 21.45 6.64 7.36
N PHE A 32 21.86 6.12 6.20
CA PHE A 32 21.01 5.98 5.03
C PHE A 32 21.05 4.53 4.54
N GLY A 33 19.89 3.94 4.35
CA GLY A 33 19.69 2.65 3.71
C GLY A 33 18.74 2.80 2.54
N GLY A 34 18.82 1.90 1.57
CA GLY A 34 17.89 1.92 0.46
C GLY A 34 17.87 0.60 -0.29
N VAL A 35 16.69 0.23 -0.80
CA VAL A 35 16.49 -0.94 -1.62
C VAL A 35 15.68 -0.57 -2.87
N PRO A 36 16.05 -1.08 -4.05
CA PRO A 36 15.20 -0.98 -5.22
C PRO A 36 13.94 -1.85 -5.02
N ALA A 37 12.81 -1.36 -5.52
CA ALA A 37 11.56 -2.12 -5.59
C ALA A 37 11.35 -2.56 -7.04
N ILE A 38 11.41 -3.87 -7.30
CA ILE A 38 11.25 -4.44 -8.63
C ILE A 38 10.34 -5.67 -8.53
N ALA A 39 9.28 -5.72 -9.33
CA ALA A 39 8.38 -6.87 -9.41
C ALA A 39 7.67 -6.92 -10.77
N TYR A 40 6.91 -7.98 -11.04
CA TYR A 40 6.05 -8.08 -12.22
C TYR A 40 4.71 -8.73 -11.86
N ASN A 41 3.62 -8.17 -12.38
CA ASN A 41 2.28 -8.72 -12.32
C ASN A 41 1.64 -8.61 -13.72
N SER A 42 0.97 -9.65 -14.20
CA SER A 42 0.28 -9.64 -15.49
C SER A 42 -0.80 -8.55 -15.60
N ASP A 43 -1.42 -8.23 -14.48
CA ASP A 43 -2.52 -7.28 -14.39
C ASP A 43 -2.04 -5.84 -14.40
N THR A 44 -1.05 -5.51 -13.57
CA THR A 44 -0.55 -4.14 -13.34
C THR A 44 0.80 -3.85 -13.99
N GLY A 45 1.45 -4.85 -14.59
CA GLY A 45 2.68 -4.74 -15.36
C GLY A 45 3.95 -4.84 -14.51
N PHE A 46 5.05 -4.28 -15.03
CA PHE A 46 6.33 -4.25 -14.34
C PHE A 46 6.31 -3.16 -13.28
N LEU A 47 6.68 -3.50 -12.05
CA LEU A 47 6.87 -2.58 -10.94
C LEU A 47 8.33 -2.16 -10.87
N TYR A 48 8.55 -0.86 -10.73
CA TYR A 48 9.85 -0.24 -10.50
C TYR A 48 9.73 0.85 -9.44
N GLY A 49 10.80 1.06 -8.67
CA GLY A 49 10.78 2.03 -7.58
C GLY A 49 11.95 1.87 -6.63
N ALA A 50 11.87 2.57 -5.50
CA ALA A 50 12.84 2.49 -4.43
C ALA A 50 12.18 2.77 -3.07
N ILE A 51 12.77 2.18 -2.03
CA ILE A 51 12.48 2.45 -0.64
C ILE A 51 13.77 2.97 -0.02
N LEU A 52 13.72 4.13 0.62
CA LEU A 52 14.85 4.76 1.29
C LEU A 52 14.54 4.85 2.78
N ASP A 53 15.45 4.34 3.60
CA ASP A 53 15.42 4.44 5.05
C ASP A 53 16.46 5.48 5.51
N ILE A 54 16.00 6.46 6.26
CA ILE A 54 16.84 7.54 6.80
C ILE A 54 16.73 7.46 8.31
N TYR A 55 17.85 7.26 8.98
CA TYR A 55 17.94 7.24 10.44
C TYR A 55 18.81 8.40 10.93
N ASN A 56 18.42 8.99 12.05
CA ASN A 56 19.29 9.88 12.80
C ASN A 56 19.48 9.31 14.21
N TYR A 57 20.73 9.03 14.59
CA TYR A 57 21.11 8.51 15.91
C TYR A 57 21.59 9.60 16.88
N GLY A 58 21.59 10.87 16.48
CA GLY A 58 22.06 11.98 17.29
C GLY A 58 23.54 11.82 17.66
N ASP A 59 23.83 11.89 18.96
CA ASP A 59 25.16 11.65 19.52
C ASP A 59 25.44 10.18 19.86
N GLY A 60 24.53 9.26 19.51
CA GLY A 60 24.63 7.83 19.81
C GLY A 60 24.20 7.44 21.24
N SER A 61 23.86 8.40 22.10
CA SER A 61 23.50 8.14 23.50
C SER A 61 22.24 7.29 23.71
N LYS A 62 21.41 7.16 22.66
CA LYS A 62 20.16 6.39 22.66
C LYS A 62 20.24 5.05 21.93
N TYR A 63 21.40 4.69 21.38
CA TYR A 63 21.57 3.40 20.71
C TYR A 63 21.19 2.22 21.64
N PRO A 64 20.49 1.18 21.16
CA PRO A 64 20.16 0.85 19.77
C PRO A 64 18.98 1.63 19.15
N ASP A 65 18.33 2.52 19.88
CA ASP A 65 17.26 3.35 19.31
C ASP A 65 17.82 4.50 18.46
N TYR A 66 17.05 4.88 17.44
CA TYR A 66 17.24 6.14 16.71
C TYR A 66 16.56 7.31 17.44
N MET A 67 17.07 8.52 17.24
CA MET A 67 16.40 9.75 17.64
C MET A 67 15.12 9.97 16.84
N TYR A 68 15.22 9.82 15.52
CA TYR A 68 14.07 9.79 14.61
C TYR A 68 14.45 9.08 13.31
N THR A 69 13.44 8.55 12.63
CA THR A 69 13.59 7.89 11.33
C THR A 69 12.56 8.41 10.33
N THR A 70 12.93 8.41 9.06
CA THR A 70 12.03 8.69 7.95
C THR A 70 12.22 7.62 6.88
N ARG A 71 11.13 7.01 6.44
CA ARG A 71 11.13 6.09 5.29
C ARG A 71 10.39 6.73 4.13
N LEU A 72 11.03 6.77 2.97
CA LEU A 72 10.45 7.24 1.72
C LEU A 72 10.24 6.05 0.81
N THR A 73 9.00 5.80 0.39
CA THR A 73 8.66 4.77 -0.60
C THR A 73 8.14 5.46 -1.84
N TRP A 74 8.72 5.11 -2.98
CA TRP A 74 8.23 5.52 -4.29
C TRP A 74 8.23 4.31 -5.21
N THR A 75 7.04 3.87 -5.62
CA THR A 75 6.87 2.73 -6.54
C THR A 75 5.86 3.08 -7.61
N ARG A 76 6.08 2.52 -8.81
CA ARG A 76 5.19 2.64 -9.96
C ARG A 76 5.16 1.34 -10.71
N THR A 77 4.00 0.99 -11.22
CA THR A 77 3.84 -0.07 -12.22
C THR A 77 3.67 0.54 -13.61
N THR A 78 4.06 -0.19 -14.66
CA THR A 78 3.92 0.30 -16.04
C THR A 78 2.48 0.61 -16.43
N LYS A 79 1.49 0.01 -15.77
CA LYS A 79 0.07 0.32 -15.98
C LYS A 79 -0.52 1.35 -15.01
N GLY A 80 0.31 2.00 -14.19
CA GLY A 80 -0.06 3.21 -13.43
C GLY A 80 -0.45 3.00 -11.97
N SER A 81 -0.38 1.77 -11.45
CA SER A 81 -0.51 1.57 -10.00
C SER A 81 0.77 2.03 -9.29
N GLY A 82 0.73 2.36 -8.01
CA GLY A 82 1.94 2.73 -7.27
C GLY A 82 1.69 3.34 -5.91
N GLU A 83 2.80 3.52 -5.18
CA GLU A 83 2.80 3.98 -3.81
C GLU A 83 3.77 5.14 -3.65
N ASN A 84 3.34 6.18 -2.93
CA ASN A 84 4.16 7.32 -2.55
C ASN A 84 3.94 7.51 -1.07
N ILE A 85 4.87 7.03 -0.24
CA ILE A 85 4.70 6.97 1.21
C ILE A 85 5.86 7.70 1.87
N ILE A 86 5.53 8.61 2.79
CA ILE A 86 6.45 9.24 3.72
C ILE A 86 6.04 8.77 5.10
N PHE A 87 6.88 7.94 5.71
CA PHE A 87 6.72 7.48 7.08
C PHE A 87 7.72 8.19 7.98
N PHE A 88 7.30 8.56 9.18
CA PHE A 88 8.11 9.21 10.21
C PHE A 88 7.86 8.55 11.56
N ASP A 89 8.93 8.34 12.34
CA ASP A 89 8.82 7.87 13.72
C ASP A 89 9.89 8.49 14.62
N SER A 90 9.50 8.81 15.85
CA SER A 90 10.42 9.23 16.89
C SER A 90 9.86 8.98 18.29
N LYS A 91 10.67 8.37 19.17
CA LYS A 91 10.40 8.27 20.61
C LYS A 91 10.77 9.54 21.38
N TYR A 92 11.62 10.39 20.81
CA TYR A 92 12.36 11.43 21.55
C TYR A 92 12.12 12.86 21.05
N LEU A 93 11.37 13.04 19.95
CA LEU A 93 11.11 14.36 19.35
C LEU A 93 10.16 15.21 20.20
N LEU A 94 9.11 14.61 20.75
CA LEU A 94 8.09 15.32 21.53
C LEU A 94 8.44 15.33 23.02
N PRO A 95 8.01 16.36 23.76
CA PRO A 95 8.20 16.40 25.21
C PRO A 95 7.37 15.31 25.92
N TYR A 96 7.71 15.07 27.19
CA TYR A 96 6.99 14.16 28.09
C TYR A 96 6.97 12.69 27.64
N ASP A 97 8.03 12.24 26.96
CA ASP A 97 8.23 10.86 26.51
C ASP A 97 7.08 10.34 25.64
N VAL A 98 6.54 11.21 24.80
CA VAL A 98 5.52 10.86 23.81
C VAL A 98 6.21 10.44 22.52
N ARG A 99 6.03 9.17 22.14
CA ARG A 99 6.41 8.70 20.81
C ARG A 99 5.41 9.22 19.80
N ILE A 100 5.90 9.75 18.70
CA ILE A 100 5.11 10.11 17.53
C ILE A 100 5.45 9.17 16.37
N THR A 101 4.41 8.67 15.71
CA THR A 101 4.51 7.94 14.45
C THR A 101 3.56 8.63 13.47
N ALA A 102 4.01 8.95 12.27
CA ALA A 102 3.18 9.60 11.26
C ALA A 102 3.43 9.02 9.88
N GLU A 103 2.40 9.01 9.04
CA GLU A 103 2.49 8.55 7.66
C GLU A 103 1.62 9.43 6.76
N ALA A 104 2.20 9.89 5.64
CA ALA A 104 1.47 10.46 4.54
C ALA A 104 1.65 9.55 3.32
N ALA A 105 0.55 9.15 2.67
CA ALA A 105 0.57 8.23 1.55
C ALA A 105 -0.34 8.69 0.41
N TYR A 106 0.12 8.51 -0.83
CA TYR A 106 -0.72 8.54 -2.03
C TYR A 106 -0.57 7.22 -2.79
N LEU A 107 -1.65 6.44 -2.77
CA LEU A 107 -1.73 5.10 -3.35
C LEU A 107 -2.62 5.14 -4.59
N THR A 108 -2.15 4.58 -5.70
CA THR A 108 -2.93 4.44 -6.94
C THR A 108 -3.07 2.96 -7.28
N GLU A 109 -4.29 2.49 -7.48
CA GLU A 109 -4.62 1.11 -7.80
C GLU A 109 -5.53 1.10 -9.02
N GLN A 110 -5.01 0.60 -10.15
CA GLN A 110 -5.71 0.71 -11.44
C GLN A 110 -6.61 -0.49 -11.75
N ALA A 111 -6.54 -1.53 -10.93
CA ALA A 111 -7.22 -2.80 -11.16
C ALA A 111 -7.51 -3.50 -9.82
N LEU A 112 -8.10 -2.77 -8.88
CA LEU A 112 -8.41 -3.29 -7.55
C LEU A 112 -9.61 -4.27 -7.63
N PRO A 113 -9.50 -5.50 -7.09
CA PRO A 113 -10.61 -6.43 -7.08
C PRO A 113 -11.85 -5.87 -6.35
N PHE A 114 -13.01 -6.02 -6.99
CA PHE A 114 -14.32 -5.68 -6.49
C PHE A 114 -15.18 -6.94 -6.45
N TYR A 115 -15.49 -7.41 -5.25
CA TYR A 115 -16.24 -8.66 -5.05
C TYR A 115 -17.75 -8.47 -4.92
N GLY A 116 -18.25 -7.24 -5.10
CA GLY A 116 -19.67 -6.91 -4.96
C GLY A 116 -20.18 -6.99 -3.53
N PHE A 117 -21.51 -6.93 -3.42
CA PHE A 117 -22.22 -7.19 -2.17
C PHE A 117 -22.63 -8.67 -2.15
N ASN A 118 -22.41 -9.36 -1.03
CA ASN A 118 -22.72 -10.79 -0.85
C ASN A 118 -21.93 -11.78 -1.72
N GLY A 119 -20.88 -11.35 -2.43
CA GLY A 119 -19.91 -12.26 -3.04
C GLY A 119 -20.37 -13.01 -4.29
N ASP A 120 -21.33 -12.46 -5.05
CA ASP A 120 -21.81 -13.04 -6.32
C ASP A 120 -20.78 -12.87 -7.45
N ASN A 121 -19.68 -13.62 -7.37
CA ASN A 121 -18.64 -13.64 -8.40
C ASN A 121 -18.60 -15.03 -9.06
N ASN A 122 -18.75 -15.05 -10.38
CA ASN A 122 -18.48 -16.21 -11.22
C ASN A 122 -17.06 -16.08 -11.83
N PRO A 123 -16.08 -16.92 -11.42
CA PRO A 123 -14.73 -16.88 -11.97
C PRO A 123 -14.67 -17.03 -13.50
N ALA A 124 -15.65 -17.70 -14.10
CA ALA A 124 -15.73 -17.89 -15.55
C ALA A 124 -15.76 -16.57 -16.35
N HIS A 125 -16.24 -15.46 -15.76
CA HIS A 125 -16.26 -14.15 -16.43
C HIS A 125 -14.86 -13.57 -16.72
N GLU A 126 -13.79 -14.09 -16.10
CA GLU A 126 -12.41 -13.64 -16.31
C GLU A 126 -11.54 -14.67 -17.06
N ILE A 127 -12.08 -15.85 -17.39
CA ILE A 127 -11.35 -16.93 -18.09
C ILE A 127 -11.60 -16.80 -19.59
N GLU A 128 -10.58 -16.39 -20.37
CA GLU A 128 -10.70 -16.10 -21.82
C GLU A 128 -11.26 -17.27 -22.66
N ASP A 129 -11.03 -18.52 -22.26
CA ASP A 129 -11.49 -19.74 -22.97
C ASP A 129 -12.87 -20.24 -22.53
N ASP A 130 -13.57 -19.53 -21.62
CA ASP A 130 -14.89 -19.92 -21.12
C ASP A 130 -16.02 -19.23 -21.89
N ASP A 131 -17.12 -19.94 -22.15
CA ASP A 131 -18.30 -19.38 -22.84
C ASP A 131 -18.92 -18.19 -22.09
N ALA A 132 -18.71 -18.10 -20.77
CA ALA A 132 -19.18 -16.99 -19.95
C ALA A 132 -18.17 -15.83 -19.83
N TYR A 133 -17.05 -15.86 -20.55
CA TYR A 133 -16.03 -14.82 -20.50
C TYR A 133 -16.61 -13.43 -20.79
N LYS A 134 -16.21 -12.46 -19.96
CA LYS A 134 -16.55 -11.04 -20.14
C LYS A 134 -15.31 -10.20 -20.33
N SER A 135 -14.40 -10.23 -19.36
CA SER A 135 -13.12 -9.51 -19.41
C SER A 135 -12.29 -9.89 -18.18
N ARG A 136 -10.95 -9.94 -18.30
CA ARG A 136 -10.04 -10.12 -17.13
C ARG A 136 -10.11 -9.01 -16.08
N ILE A 137 -10.76 -7.89 -16.40
CA ILE A 137 -10.97 -6.76 -15.47
C ILE A 137 -12.42 -6.65 -15.02
N TYR A 138 -13.26 -7.64 -15.30
CA TYR A 138 -14.70 -7.56 -15.05
C TYR A 138 -15.04 -7.33 -13.56
N TYR A 139 -14.28 -7.93 -12.64
CA TYR A 139 -14.44 -7.73 -11.19
C TYR A 139 -13.44 -6.71 -10.64
N ARG A 140 -13.14 -5.64 -11.37
CA ARG A 140 -12.15 -4.64 -10.94
C ARG A 140 -12.70 -3.22 -10.98
N HIS A 141 -12.03 -2.32 -10.28
CA HIS A 141 -12.27 -0.88 -10.30
C HIS A 141 -10.94 -0.14 -10.05
N GLU A 142 -10.91 1.15 -10.34
CA GLU A 142 -9.80 2.00 -9.93
C GLU A 142 -10.04 2.59 -8.55
N ARG A 143 -8.96 2.75 -7.80
CA ARG A 143 -8.96 3.42 -6.51
C ARG A 143 -7.70 4.23 -6.31
N ASN A 144 -7.85 5.49 -5.96
CA ASN A 144 -6.78 6.32 -5.44
C ASN A 144 -7.05 6.65 -3.97
N ILE A 145 -6.03 6.62 -3.13
CA ILE A 145 -6.13 6.98 -1.71
C ILE A 145 -5.05 8.00 -1.37
N ALA A 146 -5.46 9.18 -0.95
CA ALA A 146 -4.61 10.09 -0.17
C ALA A 146 -4.88 9.86 1.31
N LYS A 147 -3.86 9.45 2.06
CA LYS A 147 -3.95 9.09 3.48
C LYS A 147 -2.96 9.93 4.29
N PHE A 148 -3.40 10.39 5.45
CA PHE A 148 -2.55 10.97 6.47
C PHE A 148 -2.89 10.36 7.83
N THR A 149 -1.90 9.88 8.57
CA THR A 149 -2.08 9.31 9.91
C THR A 149 -1.03 9.84 10.86
N THR A 150 -1.42 10.01 12.12
CA THR A 150 -0.49 10.33 13.20
C THR A 150 -0.94 9.65 14.48
N ASP A 151 -0.04 8.91 15.11
CA ASP A 151 -0.23 8.20 16.36
C ASP A 151 0.71 8.77 17.42
N PHE A 152 0.18 8.98 18.62
CA PHE A 152 0.91 9.36 19.82
C PHE A 152 0.84 8.22 20.82
N GLN A 153 1.99 7.75 21.29
CA GLN A 153 2.08 6.69 22.28
C GLN A 153 2.83 7.15 23.53
N LYS A 154 2.31 6.83 24.72
CA LYS A 154 2.94 7.20 26.00
C LYS A 154 2.77 6.11 27.05
N ASN A 155 3.75 5.94 27.93
CA ASN A 155 3.61 5.13 29.14
C ASN A 155 2.51 5.70 30.05
N LEU A 156 1.66 4.84 30.58
CA LEU A 156 0.65 5.18 31.57
C LEU A 156 1.21 5.00 32.99
N PHE A 157 0.41 5.35 33.99
CA PHE A 157 0.75 5.18 35.40
C PHE A 157 0.88 3.71 35.83
N ILE A 158 0.34 2.78 35.02
CA ILE A 158 0.50 1.34 35.23
C ILE A 158 1.80 0.90 34.56
N PRO A 159 2.72 0.23 35.28
CA PRO A 159 3.94 -0.30 34.69
C PRO A 159 3.64 -1.15 33.44
N ASN A 160 4.50 -1.03 32.43
CA ASN A 160 4.43 -1.79 31.17
C ASN A 160 3.19 -1.49 30.30
N LEU A 161 2.28 -0.62 30.74
CA LEU A 161 1.11 -0.23 29.97
C LEU A 161 1.34 1.11 29.26
N ARG A 162 1.06 1.14 27.97
CA ARG A 162 1.13 2.33 27.11
C ARG A 162 -0.23 2.64 26.54
N GLY A 163 -0.58 3.92 26.50
CA GLY A 163 -1.75 4.43 25.81
C GLY A 163 -1.38 4.93 24.42
N ILE A 164 -2.28 4.75 23.46
CA ILE A 164 -2.19 5.27 22.09
C ILE A 164 -3.41 6.17 21.84
N LEU A 165 -3.14 7.37 21.32
CA LEU A 165 -4.12 8.24 20.69
C LEU A 165 -3.68 8.50 19.25
N GLY A 166 -4.54 8.21 18.29
CA GLY A 166 -4.25 8.38 16.87
C GLY A 166 -5.33 9.14 16.13
N LEU A 167 -4.92 9.84 15.08
CA LEU A 167 -5.77 10.56 14.15
C LEU A 167 -5.44 10.10 12.73
N ALA A 168 -6.47 9.96 11.91
CA ALA A 168 -6.33 9.46 10.55
C ALA A 168 -7.32 10.15 9.62
N TYR A 169 -6.85 10.59 8.45
CA TYR A 169 -7.63 11.16 7.37
C TYR A 169 -7.36 10.39 6.09
N TYR A 170 -8.43 9.97 5.41
CA TYR A 170 -8.40 9.19 4.19
C TYR A 170 -9.31 9.88 3.18
N LYS A 171 -8.77 10.27 2.03
CA LYS A 171 -9.54 10.64 0.84
C LYS A 171 -9.43 9.50 -0.16
N THR A 172 -10.53 8.82 -0.41
CA THR A 172 -10.63 7.75 -1.39
C THR A 172 -11.35 8.28 -2.61
N GLU A 173 -10.78 8.04 -3.78
CA GLU A 173 -11.39 8.32 -5.07
C GLU A 173 -11.56 6.98 -5.79
N VAL A 174 -12.75 6.71 -6.29
CA VAL A 174 -13.08 5.46 -7.01
C VAL A 174 -13.54 5.82 -8.42
N ALA A 175 -13.13 5.01 -9.39
CA ALA A 175 -13.54 5.14 -10.78
C ALA A 175 -13.62 3.78 -11.49
N THR A 176 -14.22 3.78 -12.68
CA THR A 176 -14.16 2.65 -13.61
C THR A 176 -12.73 2.42 -14.10
N VAL A 177 -12.42 1.18 -14.50
CA VAL A 177 -11.11 0.81 -15.04
C VAL A 177 -10.88 1.47 -16.40
N ASP A 178 -9.77 2.20 -16.56
CA ASP A 178 -9.35 2.75 -17.84
C ASP A 178 -8.83 1.64 -18.77
N THR A 179 -9.79 0.98 -19.44
CA THR A 179 -9.51 -0.12 -20.37
C THR A 179 -8.71 0.34 -21.58
N ALA A 180 -8.88 1.60 -22.01
CA ALA A 180 -8.10 2.17 -23.11
C ALA A 180 -6.61 2.24 -22.76
N LYS A 181 -6.29 2.73 -21.55
CA LYS A 181 -4.91 2.73 -21.03
C LYS A 181 -4.35 1.32 -20.86
N LEU A 182 -5.15 0.35 -20.41
CA LEU A 182 -4.70 -1.04 -20.28
C LEU A 182 -4.48 -1.76 -21.62
N ASN A 183 -5.12 -1.28 -22.68
CA ASN A 183 -4.99 -1.77 -24.05
C ASN A 183 -3.93 -1.03 -24.87
N ASP A 184 -3.36 0.05 -24.34
CA ASP A 184 -2.31 0.80 -25.02
C ASP A 184 -1.08 -0.08 -25.27
N GLY A 185 -0.53 0.01 -26.47
CA GLY A 185 0.62 -0.80 -26.91
C GLY A 185 0.34 -2.29 -27.13
N LYS A 186 -0.92 -2.75 -27.09
CA LYS A 186 -1.29 -4.15 -27.38
C LYS A 186 -1.80 -4.36 -28.80
N ASP A 187 -1.46 -5.53 -29.34
CA ASP A 187 -2.02 -6.08 -30.58
C ASP A 187 -3.52 -6.33 -30.42
N ALA A 188 -4.26 -6.33 -31.54
CA ALA A 188 -5.72 -6.35 -31.53
C ALA A 188 -6.29 -7.58 -30.81
N GLU A 189 -5.60 -8.71 -30.92
CA GLU A 189 -5.95 -10.01 -30.34
C GLU A 189 -5.71 -10.06 -28.81
N ASP A 190 -4.82 -9.22 -28.28
CA ASP A 190 -4.45 -9.18 -26.85
C ASP A 190 -5.22 -8.10 -26.05
N ARG A 191 -6.08 -7.34 -26.74
CA ARG A 191 -6.87 -6.28 -26.13
C ARG A 191 -7.97 -6.85 -25.25
N LEU A 192 -8.11 -6.26 -24.08
CA LEU A 192 -9.25 -6.49 -23.21
C LEU A 192 -10.52 -5.97 -23.92
N PRO A 193 -11.61 -6.75 -23.93
CA PRO A 193 -12.86 -6.27 -24.49
C PRO A 193 -13.42 -5.10 -23.66
N GLU A 194 -14.02 -4.14 -24.35
CA GLU A 194 -14.76 -3.05 -23.71
C GLU A 194 -16.12 -3.57 -23.24
N VAL A 195 -16.26 -3.75 -21.93
CA VAL A 195 -17.49 -4.24 -21.28
C VAL A 195 -17.80 -3.39 -20.06
N THR A 196 -19.09 -3.26 -19.73
CA THR A 196 -19.50 -2.72 -18.43
C THR A 196 -19.02 -3.67 -17.32
N ILE A 197 -18.10 -3.20 -16.49
CA ILE A 197 -17.56 -3.97 -15.36
C ILE A 197 -18.56 -4.03 -14.21
N MET A 198 -18.36 -4.99 -13.30
CA MET A 198 -19.33 -5.23 -12.22
C MET A 198 -19.54 -4.02 -11.31
N TYR A 199 -18.49 -3.23 -11.06
CA TYR A 199 -18.61 -2.01 -10.28
C TYR A 199 -19.61 -1.02 -10.92
N ASP A 200 -19.50 -0.78 -12.22
CA ASP A 200 -20.37 0.13 -12.95
C ASP A 200 -21.81 -0.39 -13.04
N ASP A 201 -22.01 -1.71 -13.13
CA ASP A 201 -23.35 -2.33 -13.04
C ASP A 201 -24.01 -2.03 -11.70
N TYR A 202 -23.26 -2.14 -10.60
CA TYR A 202 -23.76 -1.84 -9.25
C TYR A 202 -24.15 -0.36 -9.08
N VAL A 203 -23.36 0.55 -9.64
CA VAL A 203 -23.69 1.99 -9.65
C VAL A 203 -24.95 2.24 -10.49
N THR A 204 -25.01 1.67 -11.70
CA THR A 204 -26.14 1.84 -12.63
C THR A 204 -27.46 1.32 -12.06
N ARG A 205 -27.41 0.19 -11.33
CA ARG A 205 -28.58 -0.42 -10.67
C ARG A 205 -28.96 0.24 -9.34
N GLY A 206 -28.20 1.25 -8.89
CA GLY A 206 -28.43 1.96 -7.64
C GLY A 206 -28.08 1.16 -6.38
N ALA A 207 -27.34 0.06 -6.50
CA ALA A 207 -26.81 -0.68 -5.36
C ALA A 207 -25.67 0.08 -4.67
N ILE A 208 -24.90 0.86 -5.44
CA ILE A 208 -23.99 1.90 -4.95
C ILE A 208 -24.62 3.24 -5.32
N SER A 209 -24.80 4.12 -4.34
CA SER A 209 -25.40 5.44 -4.60
C SER A 209 -24.44 6.32 -5.41
N ALA A 210 -24.98 7.26 -6.20
CA ALA A 210 -24.16 8.19 -6.98
C ALA A 210 -23.22 9.02 -6.10
N ASP A 211 -23.63 9.33 -4.86
CA ASP A 211 -22.84 10.09 -3.90
C ASP A 211 -21.66 9.30 -3.32
N GLU A 212 -21.74 7.96 -3.33
CA GLU A 212 -20.67 7.06 -2.86
C GLU A 212 -19.78 6.55 -4.00
N ALA A 213 -20.27 6.60 -5.24
CA ALA A 213 -19.59 6.01 -6.41
C ALA A 213 -18.24 6.66 -6.72
N ALA A 214 -18.05 7.93 -6.37
CA ALA A 214 -16.78 8.63 -6.57
C ALA A 214 -15.79 8.44 -5.39
N GLY A 215 -16.18 7.68 -4.35
CA GLY A 215 -15.45 7.59 -3.10
C GLY A 215 -15.85 8.68 -2.10
N GLY A 216 -14.94 9.09 -1.23
CA GLY A 216 -15.24 10.06 -0.19
C GLY A 216 -14.12 10.28 0.83
N ASN A 217 -14.41 11.12 1.81
CA ASN A 217 -13.48 11.44 2.90
C ASN A 217 -13.89 10.69 4.17
N THR A 218 -12.92 10.05 4.82
CA THR A 218 -13.12 9.39 6.11
C THR A 218 -12.11 9.88 7.13
N ASN A 219 -12.60 10.20 8.32
CA ASN A 219 -11.78 10.58 9.46
C ASN A 219 -11.90 9.50 10.54
N TYR A 220 -10.79 9.15 11.16
CA TYR A 220 -10.75 8.18 12.24
C TYR A 220 -10.04 8.78 13.46
N VAL A 221 -10.55 8.42 14.63
CA VAL A 221 -9.85 8.55 15.90
C VAL A 221 -9.53 7.14 16.38
N LYS A 222 -8.27 6.90 16.73
CA LYS A 222 -7.77 5.62 17.23
C LYS A 222 -7.44 5.77 18.71
N LEU A 223 -7.93 4.83 19.51
CA LEU A 223 -7.56 4.68 20.91
C LEU A 223 -7.03 3.27 21.11
N GLY A 224 -5.93 3.12 21.83
CA GLY A 224 -5.31 1.82 22.05
C GLY A 224 -4.60 1.72 23.39
N LEU A 225 -4.46 0.50 23.86
CA LEU A 225 -3.61 0.14 24.99
C LEU A 225 -2.63 -0.94 24.52
N VAL A 226 -1.36 -0.79 24.91
CA VAL A 226 -0.30 -1.76 24.63
C VAL A 226 0.33 -2.16 25.95
N TYR A 227 0.31 -3.45 26.26
CA TYR A 227 1.03 -4.00 27.39
C TYR A 227 2.32 -4.66 26.88
N ASP A 228 3.49 -4.17 27.30
CA ASP A 228 4.80 -4.63 26.84
C ASP A 228 5.55 -5.29 28.00
N SER A 229 5.53 -6.62 28.05
CA SER A 229 6.17 -7.41 29.12
C SER A 229 7.60 -7.83 28.80
N ARG A 230 8.23 -7.23 27.79
CA ARG A 230 9.61 -7.51 27.41
C ARG A 230 10.52 -6.58 28.20
N ASP A 231 11.44 -7.19 28.95
CA ASP A 231 12.52 -6.52 29.67
C ASP A 231 13.73 -6.28 28.76
#